data_AF-A0A5P2D832-F1
#
_entry.id   AF-A0A5P2D832-F1
#
_cell.length_a   1.000
_cell.length_b   1.000
_cell.length_c   1.000
_cell.angle_alpha   90.00
_cell.angle_beta   90.00
_cell.angle_gamma   90.00
#
_symmetry.space_group_name_H-M   'P 1'
#
loop_
_entity.id
_entity.type
_entity.pdbx_description
1 polymer ?
#
loop_
_entity_poly.entity_id
_entity_poly.type
_entity_poly.pdbx_seq_one_letter_code
_entity_poly.pdbx_strand_id
1 'polypeptide(L)'
;MTTTLDRTAPRDLAAELPARLSLTPKSTLAGQLDGAWWPYSRDLEAELPVLLAALDEPWGRITRVTVNPTRWPVVPHTVPMVGRTLHVGWFTEQDPDKLILLSYTVGRWDLLVIPPETAPAAAARLMAAATIPGSVLTPGVLMANEAAIGRGIRDARLREDTWDGEGGACVYPFGNPMDRSTLPLPGNGWR
;
A
#
# COMPACT_ATOMS: atom_id res chain seq x y z
N MET A 1 27.01 -43.45 -23.21
CA MET A 1 25.71 -42.75 -23.31
C MET A 1 25.68 -41.72 -22.19
N THR A 2 25.91 -40.45 -22.53
CA THR A 2 26.06 -39.35 -21.58
C THR A 2 24.85 -38.43 -21.75
N THR A 3 23.96 -38.44 -20.77
CA THR A 3 22.82 -37.51 -20.71
C THR A 3 23.29 -36.21 -20.08
N THR A 4 23.52 -35.21 -20.93
CA THR A 4 23.76 -33.82 -20.53
C THR A 4 22.50 -33.27 -19.88
N LEU A 5 22.60 -32.90 -18.60
CA LEU A 5 21.55 -32.21 -17.85
C LEU A 5 21.34 -30.82 -18.47
N ASP A 6 20.15 -30.62 -19.00
CA ASP A 6 19.62 -29.35 -19.47
C ASP A 6 19.61 -28.35 -18.31
N ARG A 7 20.52 -27.38 -18.38
CA ARG A 7 20.58 -26.25 -17.44
C ARG A 7 19.57 -25.23 -17.93
N THR A 8 18.31 -25.42 -17.54
CA THR A 8 17.24 -24.43 -17.74
C THR A 8 17.65 -23.11 -17.07
N ALA A 9 17.78 -22.06 -17.89
CA ALA A 9 18.21 -20.74 -17.48
C ALA A 9 17.12 -20.02 -16.65
N PRO A 10 17.49 -19.14 -15.70
CA PRO A 10 16.55 -18.42 -14.83
C PRO A 10 15.87 -17.21 -15.54
N ARG A 11 15.60 -17.29 -16.84
CA ARG A 11 15.09 -16.16 -17.64
C ARG A 11 13.58 -16.16 -17.87
N ASP A 12 12.86 -17.22 -17.51
CA ASP A 12 11.44 -17.38 -17.86
C ASP A 12 10.47 -16.80 -16.82
N LEU A 13 10.87 -16.73 -15.54
CA LEU A 13 9.97 -16.29 -14.46
C LEU A 13 9.63 -14.79 -14.50
N ALA A 14 10.46 -13.96 -15.13
CA ALA A 14 10.20 -12.53 -15.26
C ALA A 14 9.10 -12.21 -16.29
N ALA A 15 8.75 -13.16 -17.18
CA ALA A 15 7.69 -13.00 -18.17
C ALA A 15 6.31 -13.48 -17.66
N GLU A 16 6.25 -14.23 -16.56
CA GLU A 16 4.99 -14.86 -16.10
C GLU A 16 4.11 -13.95 -15.23
N LEU A 17 4.65 -12.87 -14.65
CA LEU A 17 3.89 -11.99 -13.77
C LEU A 17 3.74 -10.59 -14.38
N PRO A 18 2.51 -10.16 -14.74
CA PRO A 18 2.29 -8.82 -15.26
C PRO A 18 2.63 -7.77 -14.19
N ALA A 19 3.19 -6.64 -14.62
CA ALA A 19 3.47 -5.51 -13.73
C ALA A 19 2.18 -5.08 -13.00
N ARG A 20 2.22 -5.00 -11.67
CA ARG A 20 1.11 -4.47 -10.88
C ARG A 20 1.18 -2.94 -10.90
N LEU A 21 0.52 -2.37 -11.89
CA LEU A 21 0.60 -0.95 -12.21
C LEU A 21 -0.80 -0.35 -12.27
N SER A 22 -0.97 0.82 -11.66
CA SER A 22 -2.21 1.59 -11.73
C SER A 22 -1.87 3.03 -12.05
N LEU A 23 -2.58 3.59 -13.02
CA LEU A 23 -2.13 4.78 -13.74
C LEU A 23 -3.21 5.82 -13.69
N THR A 24 -2.83 7.06 -13.43
CA THR A 24 -3.76 8.17 -13.41
C THR A 24 -4.31 8.37 -14.83
N PRO A 25 -5.64 8.36 -15.03
CA PRO A 25 -6.23 8.65 -16.33
C PRO A 25 -5.75 10.01 -16.84
N LYS A 26 -5.55 10.14 -18.17
CA LYS A 26 -5.19 11.44 -18.77
C LYS A 26 -6.26 12.47 -18.38
N SER A 27 -5.84 13.46 -17.61
CA SER A 27 -6.68 14.54 -17.10
C SER A 27 -5.99 15.87 -17.32
N THR A 28 -6.77 16.95 -17.41
CA THR A 28 -6.25 18.33 -17.46
C THR A 28 -5.70 18.79 -16.10
N LEU A 29 -5.99 18.05 -15.03
CA LEU A 29 -5.51 18.33 -13.69
C LEU A 29 -4.10 17.78 -13.51
N ALA A 30 -3.13 18.68 -13.28
CA ALA A 30 -1.78 18.30 -12.89
C ALA A 30 -1.78 17.75 -11.47
N GLY A 31 -1.58 16.44 -11.33
CA GLY A 31 -1.40 15.77 -10.05
C GLY A 31 0.08 15.72 -9.65
N GLN A 32 0.32 15.41 -8.38
CA GLN A 32 1.66 15.15 -7.86
C GLN A 32 2.21 13.78 -8.29
N LEU A 33 1.32 12.86 -8.67
CA LEU A 33 1.61 11.48 -9.06
C LEU A 33 0.84 11.10 -10.32
N ASP A 34 1.53 10.40 -11.21
CA ASP A 34 1.01 9.87 -12.48
C ASP A 34 0.53 8.41 -12.33
N GLY A 35 0.75 7.81 -11.16
CA GLY A 35 0.26 6.49 -10.83
C GLY A 35 0.96 5.84 -9.62
N ALA A 36 0.72 4.55 -9.46
CA ALA A 36 1.34 3.69 -8.48
C ALA A 36 1.81 2.38 -9.10
N TRP A 37 2.93 1.90 -8.60
CA TRP A 37 3.54 0.65 -8.97
C TRP A 37 3.80 -0.18 -7.71
N TRP A 38 3.35 -1.44 -7.74
CA TRP A 38 3.58 -2.41 -6.68
C TRP A 38 4.53 -3.50 -7.16
N PRO A 39 5.85 -3.37 -6.94
CA PRO A 39 6.82 -4.42 -7.27
C PRO A 39 6.50 -5.76 -6.59
N TYR A 40 6.95 -6.84 -7.21
CA TYR A 40 6.91 -8.16 -6.57
C TYR A 40 8.10 -8.37 -5.62
N SER A 41 9.24 -7.73 -5.91
CA SER A 41 10.48 -7.84 -5.16
C SER A 41 11.22 -6.49 -5.08
N ARG A 42 12.25 -6.42 -4.23
CA ARG A 42 13.12 -5.23 -4.14
C ARG A 42 14.31 -5.28 -5.11
N ASP A 43 14.26 -6.14 -6.13
CA ASP A 43 15.30 -6.25 -7.14
C ASP A 43 14.97 -5.37 -8.36
N LEU A 44 15.60 -4.21 -8.45
CA LEU A 44 15.38 -3.28 -9.56
C LEU A 44 15.77 -3.87 -10.92
N GLU A 45 16.78 -4.73 -10.99
CA GLU A 45 17.22 -5.29 -12.28
C GLU A 45 16.16 -6.24 -12.87
N ALA A 46 15.51 -7.02 -12.02
CA ALA A 46 14.44 -7.94 -12.42
C ALA A 46 13.11 -7.23 -12.67
N GLU A 47 12.80 -6.20 -11.87
CA GLU A 47 11.49 -5.55 -11.87
C GLU A 47 11.34 -4.45 -12.93
N LEU A 48 12.39 -3.67 -13.20
CA LEU A 48 12.34 -2.57 -14.16
C LEU A 48 11.98 -3.01 -15.59
N PRO A 49 12.51 -4.12 -16.14
CA PRO A 49 12.12 -4.60 -17.47
C PRO A 49 10.62 -4.87 -17.58
N VAL A 50 10.03 -5.49 -16.55
CA VAL A 50 8.60 -5.83 -16.51
C VAL A 50 7.75 -4.57 -16.41
N LEU A 51 8.16 -3.61 -15.58
CA LEU A 51 7.51 -2.30 -15.47
C LEU A 51 7.56 -1.53 -16.80
N LEU A 52 8.73 -1.46 -17.44
CA LEU A 52 8.89 -0.70 -18.68
C LEU A 52 8.12 -1.33 -19.84
N ALA A 53 8.03 -2.67 -19.91
CA ALA A 53 7.21 -3.34 -20.91
C ALA A 53 5.73 -2.98 -20.80
N ALA A 54 5.21 -2.83 -19.57
CA ALA A 54 3.82 -2.40 -19.34
C ALA A 54 3.59 -0.90 -19.65
N LEU A 55 4.64 -0.08 -19.59
CA LEU A 55 4.59 1.36 -19.84
C LEU A 55 4.89 1.75 -21.30
N ASP A 56 5.54 0.87 -22.07
CA ASP A 56 5.96 1.15 -23.45
C ASP A 56 4.74 1.45 -24.36
N GLU A 57 3.62 0.73 -24.20
CA GLU A 57 2.39 0.94 -24.99
C GLU A 57 1.71 2.29 -24.68
N PRO A 58 1.40 2.63 -23.42
CA PRO A 58 0.72 3.89 -23.09
C PRO A 58 1.59 5.16 -23.12
N TRP A 59 2.92 5.07 -22.92
CA TRP A 59 3.80 6.25 -22.77
C TRP A 59 5.08 6.25 -23.60
N GLY A 60 5.33 5.18 -24.35
CA GLY A 60 6.49 5.07 -25.21
C GLY A 60 7.79 4.85 -24.43
N ARG A 61 8.90 5.17 -25.10
CA ARG A 61 10.23 4.72 -24.68
C ARG A 61 10.75 5.52 -23.49
N ILE A 62 10.82 4.85 -22.34
CA ILE A 62 11.50 5.36 -21.14
C ILE A 62 13.00 5.12 -21.25
N THR A 63 13.80 6.14 -20.93
CA THR A 63 15.26 6.13 -21.10
C THR A 63 16.02 6.29 -19.81
N ARG A 64 15.39 6.87 -18.79
CA ARG A 64 15.98 7.02 -17.47
C ARG A 64 14.96 6.81 -16.36
N VAL A 65 15.39 6.12 -15.31
CA VAL A 65 14.64 5.94 -14.07
C VAL A 65 15.43 6.53 -12.94
N THR A 66 14.76 7.13 -11.98
CA THR A 66 15.37 7.64 -10.77
C THR A 66 14.62 7.16 -9.55
N VAL A 67 15.37 6.65 -8.56
CA VAL A 67 14.81 6.05 -7.35
C VAL A 67 15.51 6.56 -6.10
N ASN A 68 14.84 6.51 -4.95
CA ASN A 68 15.52 6.75 -3.68
C ASN A 68 16.18 5.46 -3.16
N PRO A 69 17.49 5.44 -2.88
CA PRO A 69 18.17 4.21 -2.46
C PRO A 69 17.72 3.68 -1.08
N THR A 70 16.98 4.46 -0.28
CA THR A 70 16.53 4.07 1.07
C THR A 70 15.74 2.76 1.11
N ARG A 71 14.91 2.50 0.09
CA ARG A 71 14.05 1.30 0.05
C ARG A 71 14.59 0.19 -0.85
N TRP A 72 15.65 0.46 -1.60
CA TRP A 72 16.24 -0.46 -2.58
C TRP A 72 17.61 -0.95 -2.08
N PRO A 73 17.77 -2.25 -1.79
CA PRO A 73 19.01 -2.79 -1.25
C PRO A 73 20.19 -2.67 -2.23
N VAL A 74 19.90 -2.76 -3.53
CA VAL A 74 20.87 -2.59 -4.61
C VAL A 74 20.25 -1.66 -5.63
N VAL A 75 20.97 -0.58 -5.98
CA VAL A 75 20.58 0.32 -7.07
C VAL A 75 21.60 0.18 -8.20
N PRO A 76 21.27 -0.54 -9.28
CA PRO A 76 22.14 -0.62 -10.44
C PRO A 76 22.26 0.77 -11.09
N HIS A 77 23.38 1.05 -11.75
CA HIS A 77 23.52 2.30 -12.54
C HIS A 77 22.91 2.16 -13.94
N THR A 78 22.91 0.93 -14.46
CA THR A 78 22.39 0.59 -15.78
C THR A 78 21.75 -0.78 -15.73
N VAL A 79 20.53 -0.90 -16.29
CA VAL A 79 19.84 -2.19 -16.41
C VAL A 79 19.78 -2.59 -17.88
N PRO A 80 20.36 -3.75 -18.26
CA PRO A 80 20.24 -4.25 -19.62
C PRO A 80 18.81 -4.72 -19.87
N MET A 81 18.24 -4.30 -21.01
CA MET A 81 16.92 -4.72 -21.47
C MET A 81 17.01 -5.21 -22.91
N VAL A 82 15.95 -5.86 -23.38
CA VAL A 82 15.86 -6.33 -24.76
C VAL A 82 16.00 -5.14 -25.72
N GLY A 83 17.16 -5.04 -26.37
CA GLY A 83 17.47 -4.01 -27.36
C GLY A 83 17.78 -2.61 -26.81
N ARG A 84 17.91 -2.40 -25.49
CA ARG A 84 18.28 -1.09 -24.91
C ARG A 84 18.95 -1.22 -23.53
N THR A 85 19.66 -0.17 -23.12
CA THR A 85 20.14 -0.03 -21.74
C THR A 85 19.34 1.08 -21.06
N LEU A 86 18.77 0.77 -19.90
CA LEU A 86 18.08 1.73 -19.07
C LEU A 86 19.07 2.36 -18.09
N HIS A 87 19.13 3.69 -18.05
CA HIS A 87 19.91 4.38 -17.02
C HIS A 87 19.12 4.51 -15.74
N VAL A 88 19.69 4.06 -14.63
CA VAL A 88 19.09 4.16 -13.31
C VAL A 88 19.93 5.13 -12.48
N GLY A 89 19.32 6.27 -12.16
CA GLY A 89 19.87 7.25 -11.23
C GLY A 89 19.28 7.07 -9.84
N TRP A 90 19.93 7.71 -8.87
CA TRP A 90 19.41 7.76 -7.51
C TRP A 90 19.62 9.15 -6.90
N PHE A 91 18.66 9.55 -6.06
CA PHE A 91 18.76 10.75 -5.24
C PHE A 91 18.19 10.45 -3.85
N THR A 92 18.87 10.91 -2.82
CA THR A 92 18.47 10.72 -1.41
C THR A 92 17.40 11.71 -0.96
N GLU A 93 17.35 12.89 -1.58
CA GLU A 93 16.44 14.00 -1.25
C GLU A 93 15.00 13.77 -1.71
N GLN A 94 14.78 12.86 -2.66
CA GLN A 94 13.43 12.54 -3.13
C GLN A 94 12.68 11.69 -2.10
N ASP A 95 11.35 11.63 -2.17
CA ASP A 95 10.58 10.71 -1.30
C ASP A 95 11.05 9.24 -1.45
N PRO A 96 11.19 8.47 -0.36
CA PRO A 96 11.63 7.08 -0.40
C PRO A 96 10.76 6.15 -1.26
N ASP A 97 9.46 6.46 -1.32
CA ASP A 97 8.43 5.72 -2.04
C ASP A 97 8.13 6.35 -3.41
N LYS A 98 9.04 7.18 -3.93
CA LYS A 98 8.88 7.82 -5.24
C LYS A 98 9.83 7.23 -6.26
N LEU A 99 9.29 6.99 -7.45
CA LEU A 99 10.04 6.58 -8.62
C LEU A 99 9.73 7.53 -9.76
N ILE A 100 10.78 8.12 -10.32
CA ILE A 100 10.68 9.09 -11.40
C ILE A 100 11.13 8.43 -12.70
N LEU A 101 10.25 8.39 -13.68
CA LEU A 101 10.53 7.90 -15.02
C LEU A 101 10.68 9.10 -15.97
N LEU A 102 11.68 9.05 -16.83
CA LEU A 102 11.89 10.05 -17.87
C LEU A 102 11.81 9.39 -19.24
N SER A 103 10.94 9.95 -20.07
CA SER A 103 10.75 9.62 -21.47
C SER A 103 11.06 10.85 -22.33
N TYR A 104 11.75 10.65 -23.46
CA TYR A 104 12.01 11.75 -24.40
C TYR A 104 10.74 12.22 -25.13
N THR A 105 9.70 11.38 -25.21
CA THR A 105 8.48 11.69 -25.95
C THR A 105 7.42 12.35 -25.08
N VAL A 106 7.25 11.87 -23.85
CA VAL A 106 6.15 12.29 -22.95
C VAL A 106 6.64 13.15 -21.77
N GLY A 107 7.95 13.15 -21.48
CA GLY A 107 8.54 13.95 -20.42
C GLY A 107 8.74 13.15 -19.12
N ARG A 108 8.33 13.74 -17.99
CA ARG A 108 8.59 13.23 -16.64
C ARG A 108 7.34 12.62 -16.01
N TRP A 109 7.53 11.50 -15.34
CA TRP A 109 6.50 10.70 -14.71
C TRP A 109 6.87 10.38 -13.27
N ASP A 110 5.98 10.68 -12.33
CA ASP A 110 6.19 10.47 -10.90
C ASP A 110 5.25 9.34 -10.41
N LEU A 111 5.81 8.16 -10.12
CA LEU A 111 5.08 7.00 -9.61
C LEU A 111 5.30 6.79 -8.11
N LEU A 112 4.24 6.36 -7.42
CA LEU A 112 4.31 5.82 -6.07
C LEU A 112 4.82 4.37 -6.11
N VAL A 113 5.91 4.06 -5.43
CA VAL A 113 6.38 2.69 -5.21
C VAL A 113 5.79 2.15 -3.93
N ILE A 114 5.03 1.07 -4.02
CA ILE A 114 4.47 0.39 -2.84
C ILE A 114 5.42 -0.74 -2.45
N PRO A 115 5.92 -0.80 -1.19
CA PRO A 115 6.79 -1.90 -0.77
C PRO A 115 6.13 -3.27 -1.00
N PRO A 116 6.88 -4.28 -1.48
CA PRO A 116 6.31 -5.60 -1.77
C PRO A 116 5.74 -6.29 -0.52
N GLU A 117 6.24 -5.93 0.67
CA GLU A 117 5.75 -6.45 1.96
C GLU A 117 4.41 -5.85 2.41
N THR A 118 3.89 -4.86 1.66
CA THR A 118 2.62 -4.22 1.96
C THR A 118 1.47 -5.22 1.77
N ALA A 119 0.57 -5.29 2.76
CA ALA A 119 -0.60 -6.15 2.68
C ALA A 119 -1.44 -5.83 1.42
N PRO A 120 -1.99 -6.83 0.71
CA PRO A 120 -2.70 -6.60 -0.55
C PRO A 120 -3.84 -5.58 -0.47
N ALA A 121 -4.60 -5.57 0.63
CA ALA A 121 -5.67 -4.60 0.84
C ALA A 121 -5.15 -3.16 1.01
N ALA A 122 -4.01 -2.99 1.67
CA ALA A 122 -3.35 -1.70 1.83
C ALA A 122 -2.73 -1.23 0.51
N ALA A 123 -2.09 -2.14 -0.25
CA ALA A 123 -1.57 -1.85 -1.58
C ALA A 123 -2.68 -1.40 -2.53
N ALA A 124 -3.82 -2.08 -2.54
CA ALA A 124 -4.98 -1.69 -3.35
C ALA A 124 -5.49 -0.29 -3.01
N ARG A 125 -5.57 0.07 -1.72
CA ARG A 125 -5.94 1.44 -1.28
C ARG A 125 -4.94 2.48 -1.73
N LEU A 126 -3.63 2.21 -1.59
CA LEU A 126 -2.57 3.11 -2.04
C LEU A 126 -2.60 3.31 -3.56
N MET A 127 -2.78 2.22 -4.32
CA MET A 127 -2.89 2.29 -5.78
C MET A 127 -4.09 3.14 -6.19
N ALA A 128 -5.26 2.92 -5.59
CA ALA A 128 -6.45 3.74 -5.86
C ALA A 128 -6.22 5.23 -5.53
N ALA A 129 -5.63 5.52 -4.37
CA ALA A 129 -5.37 6.88 -3.92
C ALA A 129 -4.34 7.62 -4.80
N ALA A 130 -3.34 6.91 -5.32
CA ALA A 130 -2.33 7.48 -6.22
C ALA A 130 -2.88 7.78 -7.62
N THR A 131 -3.94 7.08 -8.06
CA THR A 131 -4.57 7.30 -9.36
C THR A 131 -5.61 8.43 -9.39
N ILE A 132 -5.82 9.14 -8.28
CA ILE A 132 -6.79 10.24 -8.21
C ILE A 132 -6.26 11.43 -9.03
N PRO A 133 -6.94 11.84 -10.13
CA PRO A 133 -6.49 12.96 -10.95
C PRO A 133 -6.45 14.26 -10.14
N GLY A 134 -5.37 15.03 -10.28
CA GLY A 134 -5.20 16.29 -9.55
C GLY A 134 -4.90 16.15 -8.06
N SER A 135 -4.62 14.94 -7.56
CA SER A 135 -4.18 14.75 -6.19
C SER A 135 -2.85 15.46 -5.94
N VAL A 136 -2.80 16.30 -4.90
CA VAL A 136 -1.59 17.00 -4.44
C VAL A 136 -0.83 16.23 -3.36
N LEU A 137 -1.26 15.00 -3.05
CA LEU A 137 -0.65 14.20 -2.00
C LEU A 137 0.70 13.66 -2.46
N THR A 138 1.73 13.86 -1.63
CA THR A 138 3.04 13.27 -1.87
C THR A 138 3.03 11.78 -1.53
N PRO A 139 3.98 10.99 -2.09
CA PRO A 139 4.18 9.59 -1.71
C PRO A 139 4.28 9.37 -0.20
N GLY A 140 5.05 10.21 0.49
CA GLY A 140 5.20 10.13 1.94
C GLY A 140 3.88 10.31 2.69
N VAL A 141 3.02 11.25 2.26
CA VAL A 141 1.71 11.48 2.88
C VAL A 141 0.76 10.30 2.64
N LEU A 142 0.73 9.75 1.42
CA LEU A 142 -0.08 8.56 1.12
C LEU A 142 0.33 7.37 1.99
N MET A 143 1.63 7.13 2.11
CA MET A 143 2.17 6.06 2.96
C MET A 143 1.87 6.28 4.44
N ALA A 144 1.99 7.51 4.93
CA ALA A 144 1.68 7.85 6.32
C ALA A 144 0.20 7.67 6.64
N ASN A 145 -0.69 8.05 5.72
CA ASN A 145 -2.14 7.87 5.85
C ASN A 145 -2.50 6.38 5.91
N GLU A 146 -1.95 5.56 5.02
CA GLU A 146 -2.20 4.11 5.05
C GLU A 146 -1.65 3.46 6.34
N ALA A 147 -0.49 3.91 6.83
CA ALA A 147 0.04 3.45 8.11
C ALA A 147 -0.89 3.82 9.29
N ALA A 148 -1.53 4.99 9.25
CA ALA A 148 -2.52 5.40 10.24
C ALA A 148 -3.80 4.55 10.18
N ILE A 149 -4.29 4.26 8.96
CA ILE A 149 -5.42 3.34 8.74
C ILE A 149 -5.10 1.96 9.31
N GLY A 150 -3.90 1.43 9.02
CA GLY A 150 -3.45 0.14 9.52
C GLY A 150 -3.29 0.09 11.06
N ARG A 151 -3.00 1.21 11.72
CA ARG A 151 -3.04 1.29 13.20
C ARG A 151 -4.48 1.28 13.71
N GLY A 152 -5.35 2.14 13.18
CA GLY A 152 -6.75 2.21 13.61
C GLY A 152 -7.49 0.87 13.49
N ILE A 153 -7.25 0.13 12.41
CA ILE A 153 -7.82 -1.22 12.22
C ILE A 153 -7.32 -2.21 13.29
N ARG A 154 -6.02 -2.16 13.64
CA ARG A 154 -5.46 -3.04 14.69
C ARG A 154 -5.98 -2.67 16.07
N ASP A 155 -6.07 -1.39 16.37
CA ASP A 155 -6.58 -0.88 17.65
C ASP A 155 -8.06 -1.23 17.83
N ALA A 156 -8.85 -1.17 16.75
CA ALA A 156 -10.25 -1.60 16.77
C ALA A 156 -10.39 -3.10 17.09
N ARG A 157 -9.57 -3.96 16.45
CA ARG A 157 -9.56 -5.40 16.75
C ARG A 157 -9.15 -5.70 18.18
N LEU A 158 -8.09 -5.06 18.67
CA LEU A 158 -7.64 -5.24 20.06
C LEU A 158 -8.74 -4.83 21.06
N ARG A 159 -9.45 -3.74 20.78
CA ARG A 159 -10.60 -3.32 21.58
C ARG A 159 -11.68 -4.40 21.56
N GLU A 160 -12.07 -4.89 20.39
CA GLU A 160 -13.09 -5.95 20.24
C GLU A 160 -12.71 -7.22 21.02
N ASP A 161 -11.47 -7.69 20.91
CA ASP A 161 -10.95 -8.83 21.69
C ASP A 161 -11.01 -8.58 23.20
N THR A 162 -10.84 -7.33 23.64
CA THR A 162 -10.96 -6.94 25.05
C THR A 162 -12.43 -6.92 25.50
N TRP A 163 -13.35 -6.44 24.65
CA TRP A 163 -14.79 -6.44 24.91
C TRP A 163 -15.35 -7.86 24.99
N ASP A 164 -14.86 -8.80 24.16
CA ASP A 164 -15.25 -10.21 24.21
C ASP A 164 -14.67 -10.95 25.43
N GLY A 165 -13.59 -10.45 26.04
CA GLY A 165 -12.99 -10.99 27.26
C GLY A 165 -13.67 -10.55 28.57
N GLU A 166 -14.42 -9.46 28.56
CA GLU A 166 -15.13 -8.90 29.72
C GLU A 166 -16.65 -9.15 29.63
N GLY A 167 -17.01 -10.38 29.22
CA GLY A 167 -18.38 -10.87 29.31
C GLY A 167 -18.81 -11.07 30.76
N GLY A 168 -19.40 -10.04 31.38
CA GLY A 168 -20.44 -10.22 32.38
C GLY A 168 -20.26 -9.51 33.72
N ALA A 169 -20.84 -8.32 33.83
CA ALA A 169 -21.61 -7.94 35.02
C ALA A 169 -22.66 -6.89 34.63
N CYS A 170 -23.77 -7.33 34.03
CA CYS A 170 -25.01 -6.59 34.10
C CYS A 170 -25.48 -6.62 35.56
N VAL A 171 -24.96 -5.72 36.38
CA VAL A 171 -25.60 -5.39 37.65
C VAL A 171 -26.88 -4.65 37.29
N TYR A 172 -27.97 -5.40 37.15
CA TYR A 172 -29.31 -4.84 37.04
C TYR A 172 -29.56 -3.97 38.30
N PRO A 173 -29.86 -2.66 38.18
CA PRO A 173 -30.20 -1.83 39.35
C PRO A 173 -31.65 -2.01 39.84
N PHE A 174 -32.41 -2.96 39.27
CA PHE A 174 -33.81 -3.16 39.61
C PHE A 174 -33.99 -4.46 40.39
N GLY A 175 -33.77 -4.37 41.70
CA GLY A 175 -34.43 -5.27 42.64
C GLY A 175 -35.94 -5.03 42.56
N ASN A 176 -36.69 -6.09 42.30
CA ASN A 176 -38.15 -6.09 42.45
C ASN A 176 -38.56 -7.40 43.13
N PRO A 177 -39.81 -7.54 43.58
CA PRO A 177 -40.26 -7.25 44.93
C PRO A 177 -40.85 -8.54 45.54
N MET A 178 -41.45 -8.41 46.73
CA MET A 178 -42.09 -9.45 47.54
C MET A 178 -41.17 -10.08 48.59
N ASP A 179 -41.17 -9.44 49.75
CA ASP A 179 -41.56 -10.22 50.92
C ASP A 179 -42.81 -9.58 51.56
N ARG A 180 -43.72 -10.45 51.95
CA ARG A 180 -45.08 -10.18 52.39
C ARG A 180 -45.09 -10.27 53.92
N SER A 181 -46.01 -9.49 54.52
CA SER A 181 -46.45 -9.52 55.94
C SER A 181 -45.72 -8.48 56.79
N THR A 182 -46.37 -7.63 57.60
CA THR A 182 -47.68 -7.70 58.24
C THR A 182 -48.02 -6.31 58.78
N LEU A 183 -49.27 -5.86 58.65
CA LEU A 183 -49.84 -4.70 59.36
C LEU A 183 -49.78 -4.91 60.89
N PRO A 184 -49.67 -3.83 61.70
CA PRO A 184 -50.88 -3.14 62.15
C PRO A 184 -50.79 -1.59 62.21
N LEU A 185 -51.94 -0.94 61.99
CA LEU A 185 -52.29 0.42 62.48
C LEU A 185 -52.58 0.36 64.00
N PRO A 186 -52.76 1.46 64.79
CA PRO A 186 -53.10 2.85 64.39
C PRO A 186 -52.38 3.98 65.20
N GLY A 187 -52.70 5.25 64.93
CA GLY A 187 -52.41 6.34 65.88
C GLY A 187 -52.47 7.76 65.33
N ASN A 188 -53.57 8.44 65.59
CA ASN A 188 -53.86 9.84 65.23
C ASN A 188 -52.94 10.86 65.95
N GLY A 189 -52.69 12.03 65.35
CA GLY A 189 -52.18 13.19 66.09
C GLY A 189 -51.94 14.43 65.22
N TRP A 190 -52.73 15.47 65.44
CA TRP A 190 -52.74 16.76 64.73
C TRP A 190 -51.63 17.71 65.21
N ARG A 191 -51.08 18.55 64.32
CA ARG A 191 -51.04 20.03 64.45
C ARG A 191 -50.61 20.71 63.16
#